data_AF-A0A7S2CE71-F1
#
_entry.id   AF-A0A7S2CE71-F1
#
_cell.length_a   1.000
_cell.length_b   1.000
_cell.length_c   1.000
_cell.angle_alpha   90.00
_cell.angle_beta   90.00
_cell.angle_gamma   90.00
#
_symmetry.space_group_name_H-M   'P 1'
#
loop_
_entity.id
_entity.type
_entity.pdbx_description
1 polymer ?
#
loop_
_entity_poly.entity_id
_entity_poly.type
_entity_poly.pdbx_seq_one_letter_code
_entity_poly.pdbx_strand_id
1 'polypeptide(L)'
;MASEEMNRSTGSESNRDTYSFYLTDSSWVAFLQDHGYAVLKGVVSRGDVDKAKDMIWDDLEGAEGISRVDPTTWTSQNWRLSRTGLVGSLAQSAGPWHLRGLPAVKEAFSRIWGDDDLCTSMDAAIIWKPWWEQPPGDEGIWIG
;
A
#
# COMPACT_ATOMS: atom_id res chain seq x y z
N MET A 1 2.55 -25.71 49.49
CA MET A 1 3.22 -24.86 48.50
C MET A 1 2.38 -24.89 47.25
N ALA A 2 1.52 -23.88 47.10
CA ALA A 2 0.68 -23.69 45.93
C ALA A 2 1.33 -22.67 45.01
N SER A 3 0.96 -22.80 43.72
CA SER A 3 1.09 -21.82 42.62
C SER A 3 2.53 -21.46 42.18
N GLU A 4 2.84 -21.14 40.93
CA GLU A 4 2.03 -20.66 39.80
C GLU A 4 2.71 -21.03 38.47
N GLU A 5 1.83 -21.14 37.48
CA GLU A 5 1.99 -21.18 36.04
C GLU A 5 3.16 -20.41 35.42
N MET A 6 3.71 -20.95 34.32
CA MET A 6 4.04 -20.10 33.18
C MET A 6 3.77 -20.87 31.88
N ASN A 7 2.48 -21.05 31.58
CA ASN A 7 2.00 -21.40 30.25
C ASN A 7 2.18 -20.15 29.36
N ARG A 8 3.28 -20.09 28.62
CA ARG A 8 3.54 -19.01 27.67
C ARG A 8 2.63 -19.24 26.46
N SER A 9 1.41 -18.70 26.56
CA SER A 9 0.42 -18.67 25.50
C SER A 9 1.02 -18.09 24.23
N THR A 10 1.08 -18.91 23.19
CA THR A 10 1.33 -18.50 21.81
C THR A 10 0.20 -17.55 21.40
N GLY A 11 0.54 -16.26 21.26
CA GLY A 11 -0.38 -15.23 20.78
C GLY A 11 -1.04 -15.66 19.47
N SER A 12 -2.36 -15.60 19.47
CA SER A 12 -3.30 -16.14 18.49
C SER A 12 -3.03 -15.72 17.04
N GLU A 13 -2.79 -16.70 16.17
CA GLU A 13 -2.99 -16.60 14.71
C GLU A 13 -4.49 -16.53 14.32
N SER A 14 -5.42 -16.56 15.28
CA SER A 14 -6.83 -16.89 15.06
C SER A 14 -7.82 -15.73 14.83
N ASN A 15 -7.38 -14.52 14.44
CA ASN A 15 -8.32 -13.38 14.25
C ASN A 15 -8.23 -12.69 12.88
N ARG A 16 -7.25 -13.04 12.05
CA ARG A 16 -7.11 -12.45 10.69
C ARG A 16 -8.10 -13.05 9.69
N ASP A 17 -8.51 -14.29 9.92
CA ASP A 17 -9.44 -14.99 9.03
C ASP A 17 -10.87 -14.43 9.09
N THR A 18 -11.19 -13.64 10.11
CA THR A 18 -12.53 -13.08 10.30
C THR A 18 -12.86 -11.94 9.34
N TYR A 19 -11.87 -11.15 8.92
CA TYR A 19 -12.05 -9.96 8.06
C TYR A 19 -11.27 -10.03 6.74
N SER A 20 -10.61 -11.16 6.47
CA SER A 20 -9.72 -11.34 5.32
C SER A 20 -10.25 -12.39 4.36
N PHE A 21 -10.52 -11.98 3.13
CA PHE A 21 -11.20 -12.76 2.11
C PHE A 21 -10.40 -12.80 0.82
N TYR A 22 -10.73 -13.73 -0.07
CA TYR A 22 -10.39 -13.68 -1.48
C TYR A 22 -11.51 -13.01 -2.26
N LEU A 23 -11.19 -12.46 -3.44
CA LEU A 23 -12.19 -11.85 -4.31
C LEU A 23 -13.30 -12.85 -4.71
N THR A 24 -12.97 -14.14 -4.80
CA THR A 24 -13.90 -15.23 -5.13
C THR A 24 -14.89 -15.55 -4.01
N ASP A 25 -14.63 -15.11 -2.77
CA ASP A 25 -15.53 -15.36 -1.65
C ASP A 25 -16.80 -14.53 -1.83
N SER A 26 -17.98 -15.11 -1.58
CA SER A 26 -19.25 -14.40 -1.74
C SER A 26 -19.65 -13.58 -0.52
N SER A 27 -19.02 -13.79 0.64
CA SER A 27 -19.41 -13.21 1.92
C SER A 27 -18.79 -11.85 2.22
N TRP A 28 -17.71 -11.48 1.54
CA TRP A 28 -16.94 -10.28 1.92
C TRP A 28 -17.71 -8.98 1.71
N VAL A 29 -18.64 -8.90 0.74
CA VAL A 29 -19.47 -7.72 0.52
C VAL A 29 -20.45 -7.53 1.67
N ALA A 30 -21.09 -8.60 2.14
CA ALA A 30 -21.96 -8.56 3.31
C ALA A 30 -21.17 -8.16 4.57
N PHE A 31 -19.98 -8.72 4.75
CA PHE A 31 -19.09 -8.33 5.85
C PHE A 31 -18.71 -6.84 5.79
N LEU A 32 -18.38 -6.32 4.60
CA LEU A 32 -18.10 -4.90 4.39
C LEU A 32 -19.30 -4.03 4.79
N GLN A 33 -20.52 -4.42 4.45
CA GLN A 33 -21.75 -3.69 4.81
C GLN A 33 -21.99 -3.69 6.32
N ASP A 34 -21.77 -4.82 6.99
CA ASP A 34 -22.02 -4.98 8.43
C ASP A 34 -20.94 -4.29 9.30
N HIS A 35 -19.69 -4.27 8.85
CA HIS A 35 -18.54 -3.83 9.64
C HIS A 35 -17.87 -2.53 9.17
N GLY A 36 -18.18 -2.06 7.96
CA GLY A 36 -17.59 -0.85 7.37
C GLY A 36 -16.18 -1.03 6.80
N TYR A 37 -15.61 -2.25 6.81
CA TYR A 37 -14.34 -2.58 6.16
C TYR A 37 -14.25 -4.08 5.81
N ALA A 38 -13.40 -4.42 4.84
CA ALA A 38 -13.00 -5.79 4.53
C ALA A 38 -11.59 -5.80 3.89
N VAL A 39 -10.83 -6.87 4.07
CA VAL A 39 -9.50 -7.04 3.45
C VAL A 39 -9.56 -8.10 2.36
N LEU A 40 -9.30 -7.72 1.12
CA LEU A 40 -9.19 -8.66 -0.01
C LEU A 40 -7.72 -9.03 -0.27
N LYS A 41 -7.42 -10.32 -0.15
CA LYS A 41 -6.09 -10.90 -0.40
C LYS A 41 -5.92 -11.25 -1.87
N GLY A 42 -4.71 -11.03 -2.39
CA GLY A 42 -4.33 -11.51 -3.71
C GLY A 42 -5.11 -10.91 -4.87
N VAL A 43 -5.77 -9.75 -4.67
CA VAL A 43 -6.47 -9.03 -5.75
C VAL A 43 -5.51 -8.67 -6.87
N VAL A 44 -4.29 -8.27 -6.51
CA VAL A 44 -3.22 -7.92 -7.45
C VAL A 44 -2.14 -8.97 -7.36
N SER A 45 -1.68 -9.45 -8.52
CA SER A 45 -0.58 -10.42 -8.60
C SER A 45 0.74 -9.77 -8.14
N ARG A 46 1.69 -10.58 -7.65
CA ARG A 46 3.03 -10.05 -7.30
C ARG A 46 3.70 -9.34 -8.48
N GLY A 47 3.57 -9.89 -9.69
CA GLY A 47 4.14 -9.29 -10.90
C GLY A 47 3.53 -7.92 -11.23
N ASP A 48 2.21 -7.76 -11.06
CA ASP A 48 1.55 -6.47 -11.26
C ASP A 48 1.91 -5.45 -10.18
N VAL A 49 2.10 -5.90 -8.93
CA VAL A 49 2.60 -5.04 -7.85
C VAL A 49 4.00 -4.55 -8.17
N ASP A 50 4.90 -5.45 -8.58
CA ASP A 50 6.29 -5.10 -8.87
C ASP A 50 6.37 -4.19 -10.10
N LYS A 51 5.59 -4.47 -11.15
CA LYS A 51 5.45 -3.59 -12.32
C LYS A 51 4.95 -2.19 -11.95
N ALA A 52 3.94 -2.08 -11.09
CA ALA A 52 3.44 -0.78 -10.64
C ALA A 52 4.49 0.00 -9.84
N LYS A 53 5.26 -0.68 -8.99
CA LYS A 53 6.39 -0.08 -8.26
C LYS A 53 7.46 0.41 -9.22
N ASP A 54 7.78 -0.38 -10.25
CA ASP A 54 8.78 0.02 -11.23
C ASP A 54 8.36 1.29 -11.98
N MET A 55 7.09 1.39 -12.39
CA MET A 55 6.52 2.59 -13.01
C MET A 55 6.56 3.80 -12.07
N ILE A 56 6.21 3.63 -10.79
CA ILE A 56 6.27 4.70 -9.80
C ILE A 56 7.72 5.18 -9.64
N TRP A 57 8.68 4.26 -9.58
CA TRP A 57 10.08 4.63 -9.51
C TRP A 57 10.56 5.32 -10.79
N ASP A 58 10.13 4.89 -11.97
CA ASP A 58 10.49 5.55 -13.24
C ASP A 58 10.03 7.02 -13.21
N ASP A 59 8.80 7.28 -12.74
CA ASP A 59 8.26 8.63 -12.57
C ASP A 59 9.06 9.44 -11.53
N LEU A 60 9.45 8.82 -10.42
CA LEU A 60 10.22 9.48 -9.37
C LEU A 60 11.66 9.80 -9.81
N GLU A 61 12.38 8.86 -10.41
CA GLU A 61 13.75 9.04 -10.92
C GLU A 61 13.80 10.03 -12.09
N GLY A 62 12.71 10.14 -12.85
CA GLY A 62 12.57 11.13 -13.93
C GLY A 62 12.28 12.55 -13.43
N ALA A 63 11.62 12.70 -12.28
CA ALA A 63 11.25 13.98 -11.71
C ALA A 63 12.25 14.52 -10.67
N GLU A 64 12.91 13.61 -9.96
CA GLU A 64 13.76 13.90 -8.81
C GLU A 64 15.19 13.39 -9.07
N GLY A 65 16.19 13.97 -8.40
CA GLY A 65 17.59 13.55 -8.52
C GLY A 65 17.91 12.25 -7.76
N ILE A 66 16.99 11.30 -7.71
CA ILE A 66 17.06 10.09 -6.90
C ILE A 66 17.23 8.84 -7.77
N SER A 67 17.70 7.75 -7.15
CA SER A 67 17.91 6.45 -7.81
C SER A 67 17.45 5.32 -6.90
N ARG A 68 16.60 4.43 -7.40
CA ARG A 68 16.07 3.27 -6.65
C ARG A 68 17.16 2.27 -6.27
N VAL A 69 18.27 2.25 -7.01
CA VAL A 69 19.41 1.36 -6.79
C VAL A 69 20.53 2.00 -5.98
N ASP A 70 20.42 3.30 -5.68
CA ASP A 70 21.40 4.03 -4.88
C ASP A 70 20.69 4.90 -3.82
N PRO A 71 20.40 4.32 -2.63
CA PRO A 71 19.78 5.05 -1.53
C PRO A 71 20.56 6.27 -1.04
N THR A 72 21.86 6.40 -1.35
CA THR A 72 22.66 7.59 -0.99
C THR A 72 22.18 8.85 -1.72
N THR A 73 21.44 8.68 -2.83
CA THR A 73 20.83 9.78 -3.57
C THR A 73 19.56 10.32 -2.93
N TRP A 74 18.95 9.62 -1.95
CA TRP A 74 17.66 9.99 -1.33
C TRP A 74 17.79 11.07 -0.24
N THR A 75 18.68 12.03 -0.46
CA THR A 75 18.93 13.16 0.44
C THR A 75 17.75 14.13 0.44
N SER A 76 17.59 14.95 1.48
CA SER A 76 16.58 16.02 1.50
C SER A 76 16.69 17.02 0.34
N GLN A 77 17.84 17.12 -0.34
CA GLN A 77 18.02 17.98 -1.52
C GLN A 77 17.41 17.38 -2.79
N ASN A 78 17.46 16.05 -2.93
CA ASN A 78 17.02 15.32 -4.11
C ASN A 78 15.63 14.70 -3.93
N TRP A 79 15.29 14.21 -2.73
CA TRP A 79 13.98 13.64 -2.41
C TRP A 79 13.05 14.77 -1.91
N ARG A 80 12.45 15.52 -2.83
CA ARG A 80 11.66 16.72 -2.50
C ARG A 80 10.18 16.44 -2.20
N LEU A 81 9.83 15.18 -1.97
CA LEU A 81 8.46 14.77 -1.69
C LEU A 81 7.96 15.31 -0.35
N SER A 82 6.64 15.46 -0.22
CA SER A 82 6.00 15.95 0.99
C SER A 82 6.41 15.16 2.23
N ARG A 83 6.64 15.86 3.35
CA ARG A 83 6.86 15.24 4.66
C ARG A 83 5.67 14.40 5.14
N THR A 84 4.47 14.64 4.62
CA THR A 84 3.28 13.82 4.94
C THR A 84 3.26 12.51 4.17
N GLY A 85 4.21 12.29 3.25
CA GLY A 85 4.25 11.18 2.31
C GLY A 85 3.25 11.31 1.15
N LEU A 86 2.39 12.34 1.14
CA LEU A 86 1.43 12.55 0.05
C LEU A 86 2.12 13.11 -1.19
N VAL A 87 2.05 12.37 -2.29
CA VAL A 87 2.65 12.70 -3.59
C VAL A 87 1.54 12.86 -4.63
N GLY A 88 0.96 14.07 -4.68
CA GLY A 88 -0.13 14.38 -5.61
C GLY A 88 0.28 14.37 -7.09
N SER A 89 1.55 14.64 -7.40
CA SER A 89 2.07 14.58 -8.77
C SER A 89 1.99 13.18 -9.39
N LEU A 90 2.00 12.13 -8.57
CA LEU A 90 1.87 10.75 -9.03
C LEU A 90 0.41 10.31 -9.22
N ALA A 91 -0.58 11.09 -8.80
CA ALA A 91 -1.98 10.68 -8.83
C ALA A 91 -2.44 10.21 -10.23
N GLN A 92 -1.84 10.76 -11.29
CA GLN A 92 -2.13 10.50 -12.70
C GLN A 92 -1.00 9.76 -13.43
N SER A 93 -0.01 9.23 -12.72
CA SER A 93 1.15 8.60 -13.33
C SER A 93 0.89 7.14 -13.73
N ALA A 94 1.85 6.52 -14.43
CA ALA A 94 1.64 5.21 -15.05
C ALA A 94 1.36 4.11 -14.02
N GLY A 95 2.04 4.10 -12.88
CA GLY A 95 1.88 3.07 -11.85
C GLY A 95 0.47 3.05 -11.24
N PRO A 96 -0.03 4.18 -10.70
CA PRO A 96 -1.41 4.25 -10.19
C PRO A 96 -2.47 3.93 -11.27
N TRP A 97 -2.28 4.36 -12.53
CA TRP A 97 -3.19 3.97 -13.62
C TRP A 97 -3.16 2.47 -13.92
N HIS A 98 -1.98 1.85 -13.92
CA HIS A 98 -1.86 0.39 -14.10
C HIS A 98 -2.69 -0.34 -13.05
N LEU A 99 -2.57 0.01 -11.77
CA LEU A 99 -3.33 -0.61 -10.68
C LEU A 99 -4.84 -0.39 -10.77
N ARG A 100 -5.28 0.85 -11.06
CA ARG A 100 -6.70 1.19 -11.17
C ARG A 100 -7.37 0.49 -12.36
N GLY A 101 -6.62 0.24 -13.43
CA GLY A 101 -7.09 -0.45 -14.63
C GLY A 101 -7.13 -1.98 -14.51
N LEU A 102 -6.64 -2.58 -13.43
CA LEU A 102 -6.62 -4.04 -13.31
C LEU A 102 -8.04 -4.63 -13.22
N PRO A 103 -8.35 -5.69 -13.99
CA PRO A 103 -9.68 -6.31 -13.98
C PRO A 103 -10.16 -6.73 -12.59
N ALA A 104 -9.28 -7.31 -11.76
CA ALA A 104 -9.63 -7.75 -10.41
C ALA A 104 -9.91 -6.58 -9.44
N VAL A 105 -9.24 -5.43 -9.64
CA VAL A 105 -9.53 -4.21 -8.87
C VAL A 105 -10.88 -3.66 -9.28
N LYS A 106 -11.15 -3.56 -10.60
CA LYS A 106 -12.46 -3.15 -11.12
C LYS A 106 -13.57 -4.07 -10.62
N GLU A 107 -13.35 -5.39 -10.63
CA GLU A 107 -14.31 -6.39 -10.15
C GLU A 107 -14.61 -6.25 -8.65
N ALA A 108 -13.60 -5.94 -7.84
CA ALA A 108 -13.83 -5.68 -6.41
C ALA A 108 -14.78 -4.49 -6.24
N PHE A 109 -14.53 -3.36 -6.90
CA PHE A 109 -15.41 -2.19 -6.80
C PHE A 109 -16.78 -2.42 -7.44
N SER A 110 -16.88 -3.20 -8.53
CA SER A 110 -18.18 -3.45 -9.17
C SER A 110 -19.11 -4.25 -8.27
N ARG A 111 -18.56 -5.19 -7.49
CA ARG A 111 -19.32 -5.95 -6.48
C ARG A 111 -19.79 -5.08 -5.31
N ILE A 112 -19.02 -4.05 -4.93
CA ILE A 112 -19.43 -3.10 -3.88
C ILE A 112 -20.63 -2.27 -4.34
N TRP A 113 -20.56 -1.75 -5.57
CA TRP A 113 -21.54 -0.82 -6.10
C TRP A 113 -22.73 -1.49 -6.81
N GLY A 114 -22.59 -2.77 -7.17
CA GLY A 114 -23.58 -3.48 -7.97
C GLY A 114 -23.64 -3.01 -9.43
N ASP A 115 -22.56 -2.41 -9.94
CA ASP A 115 -22.48 -1.78 -11.27
C ASP A 115 -21.08 -1.97 -11.87
N ASP A 116 -20.98 -2.21 -13.18
CA ASP A 116 -19.71 -2.35 -13.90
C ASP A 116 -19.28 -1.07 -14.66
N ASP A 117 -20.16 -0.07 -14.76
CA ASP A 117 -19.86 1.28 -15.26
C ASP A 117 -19.33 2.17 -14.13
N LEU A 118 -18.05 1.96 -13.80
CA LEU A 118 -17.40 2.63 -12.68
C LEU A 118 -16.58 3.84 -13.11
N CYS A 119 -16.71 4.94 -12.38
CA CYS A 119 -15.78 6.06 -12.43
C CYS A 119 -14.58 5.82 -11.50
N THR A 120 -13.41 6.32 -11.90
CA THR A 120 -12.18 6.21 -11.11
C THR A 120 -11.92 7.52 -10.36
N SER A 121 -11.84 7.46 -9.03
CA SER A 121 -11.31 8.57 -8.22
C SER A 121 -9.79 8.57 -8.26
N MET A 122 -9.20 9.74 -8.40
CA MET A 122 -7.76 9.94 -8.56
C MET A 122 -7.24 10.62 -7.30
N ASP A 123 -6.55 9.86 -6.47
CA ASP A 123 -5.97 10.31 -5.21
C ASP A 123 -4.43 10.28 -5.26
N ALA A 124 -3.79 10.99 -4.33
CA ALA A 124 -2.35 11.03 -4.16
C ALA A 124 -1.79 9.65 -3.81
N ALA A 125 -0.56 9.37 -4.26
CA ALA A 125 0.20 8.23 -3.77
C ALA A 125 0.77 8.56 -2.37
N ILE A 126 0.92 7.55 -1.52
CA ILE A 126 1.64 7.68 -0.24
C ILE A 126 2.98 6.99 -0.36
N ILE A 127 4.07 7.75 -0.23
CA ILE A 127 5.45 7.27 -0.35
C ILE A 127 6.28 7.81 0.81
N TRP A 128 6.99 6.91 1.49
CA TRP A 128 7.85 7.25 2.62
C TRP A 128 9.26 6.73 2.34
N LYS A 129 10.26 7.53 2.71
CA LYS A 129 11.64 7.04 2.82
C LYS A 129 11.70 6.00 3.95
N PRO A 130 12.58 4.98 3.86
CA PRO A 130 12.82 4.08 4.98
C PRO A 130 13.24 4.89 6.21
N TRP A 131 12.41 4.91 7.25
CA TRP A 131 12.71 5.69 8.47
C TRP A 131 13.91 5.14 9.25
N TRP A 132 14.30 3.89 8.98
CA TRP A 132 15.41 3.21 9.63
C TRP A 132 16.75 3.43 8.93
N GLU A 133 16.75 4.03 7.74
CA GLU A 133 17.94 4.21 6.92
C GLU A 133 18.26 5.71 6.87
N GLN A 134 19.25 6.12 7.65
CA GLN A 134 19.76 7.49 7.64
C GLN A 134 20.97 7.57 6.69
N PRO A 135 20.80 8.01 5.44
CA PRO A 135 21.96 8.25 4.57
C PRO A 135 22.87 9.33 5.18
N PRO A 136 24.20 9.16 5.09
CA PRO A 136 25.15 10.13 5.63
C PRO A 136 24.90 11.54 5.08
N GLY A 137 24.80 12.54 5.97
CA GLY A 137 24.62 13.95 5.59
C GLY A 137 23.16 14.43 5.50
N ASP A 138 22.17 13.59 5.81
CA ASP A 138 20.76 13.98 5.86
C ASP A 138 20.30 14.21 7.32
N GLU A 139 20.62 15.38 7.87
CA GLU A 139 20.23 15.82 9.24
C GLU A 139 18.74 16.17 9.38
N GLY A 140 17.92 15.87 8.36
CA GLY A 140 16.49 16.11 8.37
C GLY A 140 15.78 15.28 9.46
N ILE A 141 14.84 15.91 10.17
CA ILE A 141 14.03 15.25 11.21
C ILE A 141 13.18 14.14 10.58
N TRP A 142 13.62 12.90 10.77
CA TRP A 142 12.89 11.67 10.54
C TRP A 142 11.74 11.61 11.55
N ILE A 143 10.51 11.79 11.08
CA ILE A 143 9.31 11.71 11.91
C ILE A 143 9.16 10.27 12.39
N GLY A 144 9.42 10.06 13.69
CA GLY A 144 8.77 9.06 14.53
C GLY A 144 7.59 9.67 15.28
#